data_AF-C8VP91-F1
#
_entry.id   AF-C8VP91-F1
#
_cell.length_a   1.000
_cell.length_b   1.000
_cell.length_c   1.000
_cell.angle_alpha   90.00
_cell.angle_beta   90.00
_cell.angle_gamma   90.00
#
_symmetry.space_group_name_H-M   'P 1'
#
loop_
_entity.id
_entity.type
_entity.pdbx_description
1 polymer ?
#
loop_
_entity_poly.entity_id
_entity_poly.type
_entity_poly.pdbx_seq_one_letter_code
_entity_poly.pdbx_strand_id
1 'polypeptide(L)'
;MKFTGLFTLALATTALATPAKRQSSPADIIDTISSKVDALGSAVSSYSGGDPSDVQSASDNLVSTIRSAVEEVNAGPDLSNSDALALTSPIQDLTDDVEGVIDQLISKKDQFVEAGAGGDVK
;
A
#
# COMPACT_ATOMS: atom_id res chain seq x y z
N MET A 1 12.24 66.31 -25.33
CA MET A 1 12.15 64.88 -25.70
C MET A 1 10.92 64.30 -25.00
N LYS A 2 9.99 63.69 -25.73
CA LYS A 2 8.75 63.12 -25.18
C LYS A 2 8.82 61.60 -25.32
N PHE A 3 8.86 60.90 -24.19
CA PHE A 3 9.03 59.45 -24.11
C PHE A 3 7.72 58.75 -24.50
N THR A 4 7.78 57.97 -25.58
CA THR A 4 6.73 57.00 -25.93
C THR A 4 6.84 55.83 -24.97
N GLY A 5 5.94 55.78 -23.98
CA GLY A 5 5.81 54.65 -23.07
C GLY A 5 4.79 53.65 -23.59
N LEU A 6 5.25 52.65 -24.34
CA LEU A 6 4.49 51.43 -24.59
C LEU A 6 4.53 50.58 -23.32
N PHE A 7 3.50 50.68 -22.49
CA PHE A 7 3.25 49.73 -21.41
C PHE A 7 2.70 48.44 -22.02
N THR A 8 3.60 47.57 -22.48
CA THR A 8 3.28 46.16 -22.73
C THR A 8 3.02 45.50 -21.39
N LEU A 9 1.75 45.34 -21.04
CA LEU A 9 1.31 44.53 -19.92
C LEU A 9 1.58 43.06 -20.26
N ALA A 10 2.79 42.60 -19.97
CA ALA A 10 3.12 41.19 -20.00
C ALA A 10 2.32 40.51 -18.88
N LEU A 11 1.21 39.87 -19.26
CA LEU A 11 0.44 39.01 -18.39
C LEU A 11 1.30 37.77 -18.09
N ALA A 12 2.12 37.85 -17.04
CA ALA A 12 2.79 36.71 -16.46
C ALA A 12 1.71 35.81 -15.86
N THR A 13 1.17 34.90 -16.67
CA THR A 13 0.41 33.76 -16.18
C THR A 13 1.38 32.86 -15.43
N THR A 14 1.61 33.16 -14.15
CA THR A 14 2.19 32.18 -13.24
C THR A 14 1.20 31.02 -13.19
N ALA A 15 1.43 29.99 -14.01
CA ALA A 15 0.83 28.70 -13.78
C ALA A 15 1.23 28.33 -12.36
N LEU A 16 0.28 28.42 -11.42
CA LEU A 16 0.47 27.92 -10.08
C LEU A 16 0.73 26.43 -10.26
N ALA A 17 2.01 26.04 -10.14
CA ALA A 17 2.41 24.67 -9.93
C ALA A 17 1.80 24.26 -8.59
N THR A 18 0.52 23.90 -8.63
CA THR A 18 -0.18 23.36 -7.48
C THR A 18 0.53 22.03 -7.24
N PRO A 19 1.26 21.86 -6.11
CA PRO A 19 1.94 20.60 -5.87
C PRO A 19 0.88 19.51 -5.96
N ALA A 20 1.14 18.50 -6.81
CA ALA A 20 0.28 17.33 -6.90
C ALA A 20 0.15 16.78 -5.48
N LYS A 21 -1.04 16.87 -4.89
CA LYS A 21 -1.30 16.28 -3.58
C LYS A 21 -1.63 14.82 -3.81
N ARG A 22 -0.95 13.92 -3.09
CA ARG A 22 -1.36 12.52 -3.01
C ARG A 22 -2.79 12.46 -2.45
N GLN A 23 -3.61 11.53 -2.96
CA GLN A 23 -5.00 11.40 -2.54
C GLN A 23 -5.10 10.91 -1.09
N SER A 24 -4.23 10.00 -0.69
CA SER A 24 -4.06 9.49 0.67
C SER A 24 -2.68 9.85 1.22
N SER A 25 -2.55 9.98 2.54
CA SER A 25 -1.21 10.14 3.13
C SER A 25 -0.43 8.82 3.01
N PRO A 26 0.90 8.85 2.99
CA PRO A 26 1.70 7.63 3.01
C PRO A 26 1.37 6.71 4.20
N ALA A 27 1.03 7.29 5.36
CA ALA A 27 0.62 6.52 6.53
C ALA A 27 -0.71 5.78 6.29
N ASP A 28 -1.72 6.46 5.72
CA ASP A 28 -3.01 5.83 5.40
C ASP A 28 -2.87 4.66 4.41
N ILE A 29 -1.91 4.76 3.48
CA ILE A 29 -1.59 3.69 2.53
C ILE A 29 -1.03 2.47 3.26
N ILE A 30 -0.11 2.68 4.21
CA ILE A 30 0.44 1.59 5.02
C ILE A 30 -0.63 0.97 5.92
N ASP A 31 -1.46 1.76 6.57
CA ASP A 31 -2.58 1.27 7.38
C ASP A 31 -3.55 0.42 6.55
N THR A 32 -3.80 0.83 5.30
CA THR A 32 -4.63 0.05 4.38
C THR A 32 -3.99 -1.32 4.08
N ILE A 33 -2.67 -1.37 3.85
CA ILE A 33 -1.96 -2.63 3.62
C ILE A 33 -1.98 -3.50 4.88
N SER A 34 -1.70 -2.92 6.06
CA SER A 34 -1.77 -3.63 7.36
C SER A 34 -3.13 -4.27 7.57
N SER A 35 -4.23 -3.55 7.30
CA SER A 35 -5.58 -4.13 7.41
C SER A 35 -5.82 -5.36 6.50
N LYS A 36 -5.11 -5.45 5.36
CA LYS A 36 -5.19 -6.61 4.46
C LYS A 36 -4.30 -7.75 4.91
N VAL A 37 -3.16 -7.45 5.52
CA VAL A 37 -2.32 -8.46 6.18
C VAL A 37 -3.09 -9.09 7.34
N ASP A 38 -3.75 -8.30 8.18
CA ASP A 38 -4.62 -8.79 9.26
C ASP A 38 -5.74 -9.69 8.76
N ALA A 39 -6.39 -9.29 7.66
CA ALA A 39 -7.44 -10.08 7.03
C ALA A 39 -6.90 -11.43 6.52
N LEU A 40 -5.71 -11.44 5.91
CA LEU A 40 -5.04 -12.66 5.50
C LEU A 40 -4.69 -13.53 6.71
N GLY A 41 -4.08 -12.97 7.75
CA GLY A 41 -3.77 -13.69 9.00
C GLY A 41 -5.02 -14.30 9.65
N SER A 42 -6.13 -13.57 9.64
CA SER A 42 -7.42 -14.06 10.15
C SER A 42 -7.94 -15.24 9.32
N ALA A 43 -7.84 -15.17 7.98
CA ALA A 43 -8.24 -16.25 7.09
C ALA A 43 -7.38 -17.51 7.30
N VAL A 44 -6.05 -17.33 7.41
CA VAL A 44 -5.09 -18.42 7.68
C VAL A 44 -5.32 -19.06 9.04
N SER A 45 -5.52 -18.25 10.07
CA SER A 45 -5.79 -18.73 11.43
C SER A 45 -7.07 -19.56 11.49
N SER A 46 -8.11 -19.10 10.79
CA SER A 46 -9.43 -19.75 10.72
C SER A 46 -9.43 -21.00 9.83
N TYR A 47 -8.45 -21.14 8.93
CA TYR A 47 -8.35 -22.29 8.04
C TYR A 47 -8.10 -23.58 8.84
N SER A 48 -8.95 -24.58 8.61
CA SER A 48 -8.88 -25.88 9.31
C SER A 48 -8.75 -27.07 8.36
N GLY A 49 -8.40 -26.84 7.09
CA GLY A 49 -8.41 -27.84 6.02
C GLY A 49 -9.63 -27.73 5.11
N GLY A 50 -9.55 -28.33 3.93
CA GLY A 50 -10.60 -28.27 2.90
C GLY A 50 -10.33 -27.16 1.88
N ASP A 51 -11.34 -26.36 1.57
CA ASP A 51 -11.24 -25.33 0.52
C ASP A 51 -10.36 -24.14 0.97
N PRO A 52 -9.24 -23.83 0.29
CA PRO A 52 -8.37 -22.70 0.62
C PRO A 52 -8.83 -21.35 0.05
N SER A 53 -9.97 -21.30 -0.65
CA SER A 53 -10.41 -20.13 -1.43
C SER A 53 -10.45 -18.82 -0.62
N ASP A 54 -10.79 -18.86 0.67
CA ASP A 54 -10.81 -17.68 1.54
C ASP A 54 -9.40 -17.11 1.77
N VAL A 55 -8.41 -17.99 1.98
CA VAL A 55 -7.01 -17.60 2.14
C VAL A 55 -6.46 -17.06 0.82
N GLN A 56 -6.78 -17.70 -0.31
CA GLN A 56 -6.39 -17.24 -1.64
C GLN A 56 -6.98 -15.87 -1.95
N SER A 57 -8.28 -15.68 -1.71
CA SER A 57 -8.97 -14.41 -1.91
C SER A 57 -8.40 -13.29 -1.04
N ALA A 58 -8.08 -13.57 0.22
CA ALA A 58 -7.42 -12.60 1.09
C ALA A 58 -6.02 -12.21 0.57
N SER A 59 -5.25 -13.19 0.09
CA SER A 59 -3.93 -12.96 -0.52
C SER A 59 -4.02 -12.12 -1.81
N ASP A 60 -4.94 -12.45 -2.71
CA ASP A 60 -5.16 -11.71 -3.96
C ASP A 60 -5.57 -10.26 -3.68
N ASN A 61 -6.43 -10.05 -2.67
CA ASN A 61 -6.83 -8.72 -2.22
C ASN A 61 -5.64 -7.93 -1.64
N LEU A 62 -4.78 -8.57 -0.85
CA LEU A 62 -3.55 -7.95 -0.34
C LEU A 62 -2.63 -7.54 -1.49
N VAL A 63 -2.35 -8.45 -2.44
CA VAL A 63 -1.50 -8.17 -3.60
C VAL A 63 -2.07 -7.04 -4.47
N SER A 64 -3.38 -7.04 -4.72
CA SER A 64 -4.07 -5.98 -5.46
C SER A 64 -3.97 -4.62 -4.75
N THR A 65 -4.13 -4.62 -3.42
CA THR A 65 -3.99 -3.43 -2.59
C THR A 65 -2.56 -2.89 -2.64
N ILE A 66 -1.55 -3.75 -2.54
CA ILE A 66 -0.14 -3.35 -2.67
C ILE A 66 0.14 -2.73 -4.04
N ARG A 67 -0.36 -3.32 -5.13
CA ARG A 67 -0.19 -2.76 -6.48
C ARG A 67 -0.82 -1.37 -6.60
N SER A 68 -2.04 -1.21 -6.08
CA SER A 68 -2.75 0.07 -6.07
C SER A 68 -2.01 1.12 -5.23
N ALA A 69 -1.50 0.72 -4.07
CA ALA A 69 -0.68 1.56 -3.19
C ALA A 69 0.61 2.04 -3.88
N VAL A 70 1.29 1.15 -4.61
CA VAL A 70 2.49 1.50 -5.39
C VAL A 70 2.15 2.53 -6.47
N GLU A 71 1.05 2.35 -7.20
CA GLU A 71 0.59 3.31 -8.21
C GLU A 71 0.28 4.69 -7.57
N GLU A 72 -0.39 4.72 -6.43
CA GLU A 72 -0.72 5.95 -5.71
C GLU A 72 0.53 6.66 -5.15
N VAL A 73 1.48 5.91 -4.60
CA VAL A 73 2.75 6.47 -4.11
C VAL A 73 3.53 7.09 -5.25
N ASN A 74 3.64 6.40 -6.39
CA ASN A 74 4.37 6.85 -7.59
C ASN A 74 3.70 8.03 -8.30
N ALA A 75 2.37 8.13 -8.25
CA ALA A 75 1.63 9.27 -8.80
C ALA A 75 1.67 10.51 -7.89
N GLY A 76 1.98 10.33 -6.61
CA GLY A 76 2.10 11.39 -5.63
C GLY A 76 3.44 12.16 -5.67
N PRO A 77 3.57 13.23 -4.88
CA PRO A 77 4.83 13.98 -4.74
C PRO A 77 5.85 13.17 -3.93
N ASP A 78 7.13 13.51 -4.05
CA ASP A 78 8.17 12.90 -3.22
C ASP A 78 7.83 12.96 -1.72
N LEU A 79 8.22 11.92 -0.98
CA LEU A 79 8.02 11.87 0.47
C LEU A 79 8.80 12.99 1.15
N SER A 80 8.12 13.71 2.04
CA SER A 80 8.80 14.67 2.91
C SER A 80 9.54 13.95 4.05
N ASN A 81 10.49 14.63 4.69
CA ASN A 81 11.17 14.11 5.87
C ASN A 81 10.20 13.80 7.02
N SER A 82 9.11 14.56 7.15
CA SER A 82 8.07 14.30 8.15
C SER A 82 7.27 13.05 7.82
N ASP A 83 6.96 12.81 6.55
CA ASP A 83 6.29 11.57 6.13
C ASP A 83 7.20 10.38 6.41
N ALA A 84 8.48 10.47 6.03
CA ALA A 84 9.46 9.41 6.27
C ALA A 84 9.59 9.06 7.76
N LEU A 85 9.62 10.07 8.65
CA LEU A 85 9.69 9.85 10.08
C LEU A 85 8.42 9.17 10.62
N ALA A 86 7.24 9.59 10.15
CA ALA A 86 5.96 9.02 10.55
C ALA A 86 5.77 7.57 10.09
N LEU A 87 6.44 7.15 9.01
CA LEU A 87 6.36 5.79 8.47
C LEU A 87 7.22 4.77 9.22
N THR A 88 8.20 5.21 10.03
CA THR A 88 9.19 4.30 10.63
C THR A 88 8.54 3.21 11.49
N SER A 89 7.61 3.56 12.38
CA SER A 89 6.92 2.59 13.24
C SER A 89 5.90 1.75 12.46
N PRO A 90 4.97 2.35 11.68
CA PRO A 90 4.01 1.57 10.89
C PRO A 90 4.63 0.53 9.96
N ILE A 91 5.80 0.82 9.38
CA ILE A 91 6.52 -0.15 8.54
C ILE A 91 7.12 -1.30 9.35
N GLN A 92 7.63 -1.03 10.55
CA GLN A 92 8.12 -2.09 11.45
C GLN A 92 6.96 -2.97 11.90
N ASP A 93 5.85 -2.37 12.34
CA ASP A 93 4.65 -3.10 12.77
C ASP A 93 4.10 -3.96 11.62
N LEU A 94 4.01 -3.41 10.39
CA LEU A 94 3.61 -4.17 9.21
C LEU A 94 4.57 -5.33 8.90
N THR A 95 5.88 -5.15 9.15
CA THR A 95 6.86 -6.22 8.95
C THR A 95 6.60 -7.36 9.92
N ASP A 96 6.42 -7.04 11.21
CA ASP A 96 6.12 -8.01 12.26
C ASP A 96 4.80 -8.76 11.98
N ASP A 97 3.76 -8.05 11.52
CA ASP A 97 2.47 -8.64 11.14
C ASP A 97 2.64 -9.62 9.98
N VAL A 98 3.39 -9.26 8.94
CA VAL A 98 3.67 -10.14 7.79
C VAL A 98 4.44 -11.38 8.22
N GLU A 99 5.45 -11.25 9.07
CA GLU A 99 6.19 -12.39 9.64
C GLU A 99 5.25 -13.32 10.42
N GLY A 100 4.35 -12.75 11.23
CA GLY A 100 3.34 -13.50 11.97
C GLY A 100 2.40 -14.29 11.05
N VAL A 101 1.94 -13.69 9.95
CA VAL A 101 1.09 -14.39 8.96
C VAL A 101 1.86 -15.51 8.25
N ILE A 102 3.14 -15.29 7.92
CA ILE A 102 4.00 -16.32 7.33
C ILE A 102 4.16 -17.51 8.29
N ASP A 103 4.43 -17.26 9.56
CA ASP A 103 4.53 -18.31 10.58
C ASP A 103 3.22 -19.09 10.73
N GLN A 104 2.07 -18.39 10.68
CA GLN A 104 0.76 -19.03 10.67
C GLN A 104 0.58 -19.92 9.44
N LEU A 105 0.92 -19.44 8.23
CA LEU A 105 0.85 -20.23 7.00
C LEU A 105 1.72 -21.49 7.08
N ILE A 106 2.94 -21.37 7.59
CA ILE A 106 3.86 -22.49 7.79
C ILE A 106 3.26 -23.50 8.77
N SER A 107 2.66 -23.04 9.87
CA SER A 107 2.02 -23.93 10.86
C SER A 107 0.81 -24.71 10.28
N LYS A 108 0.15 -24.14 9.26
CA LYS A 108 -1.02 -24.71 8.58
C LYS A 108 -0.66 -25.54 7.35
N LYS A 109 0.62 -25.63 6.99
CA LYS A 109 1.11 -26.28 5.77
C LYS A 109 0.52 -27.67 5.57
N ASP A 110 0.53 -28.51 6.59
CA ASP A 110 0.04 -29.89 6.48
C ASP A 110 -1.46 -29.93 6.11
N GLN A 111 -2.25 -28.97 6.60
CA GLN A 111 -3.69 -28.87 6.29
C GLN A 111 -3.94 -28.40 4.85
N PHE A 112 -3.06 -27.55 4.30
CA PHE A 112 -3.13 -27.18 2.87
C PHE A 112 -2.67 -28.32 1.97
N VAL A 113 -1.65 -29.08 2.37
CA VAL A 113 -1.17 -30.25 1.63
C VAL A 113 -2.23 -31.36 1.62
N GLU A 114 -2.85 -31.66 2.77
CA GLU A 114 -3.93 -32.65 2.88
C GLU A 114 -5.14 -32.27 2.01
N ALA A 115 -5.44 -30.99 1.91
CA ALA A 115 -6.48 -30.46 1.03
C ALA A 115 -6.14 -30.48 -0.47
N GLY A 116 -4.92 -30.86 -0.85
CA GLY A 116 -4.44 -30.77 -2.24
C GLY A 116 -4.10 -29.35 -2.70
N ALA A 117 -4.14 -28.37 -1.80
CA ALA A 117 -3.88 -26.95 -2.03
C ALA A 117 -2.43 -26.53 -1.78
N GLY A 118 -1.55 -27.46 -1.39
CA GLY A 118 -0.13 -27.16 -1.13
C GLY A 118 0.65 -26.61 -2.33
N GLY A 119 0.10 -26.74 -3.55
CA GLY A 119 0.64 -26.13 -4.76
C GLY A 119 0.29 -24.65 -4.94
N ASP A 120 -0.75 -24.19 -4.24
CA ASP A 120 -1.30 -22.83 -4.36
C ASP A 120 -0.79 -21.91 -3.25
N VAL A 121 -0.33 -22.49 -2.13
CA VAL A 121 0.36 -21.80 -1.04
C VAL A 121 1.87 -22.03 -1.19
N LYS A 122 2.59 -21.10 -1.82
CA LYS A 122 4.03 -21.18 -2.09
C LYS A 122 4.77 -19.90 -1.73
#